data_AF-A0A815YVP1-F1
#
_entry.id   AF-A0A815YVP1-F1
#
_cell.length_a   1.000
_cell.length_b   1.000
_cell.length_c   1.000
_cell.angle_alpha   90.00
_cell.angle_beta   90.00
_cell.angle_gamma   90.00
#
_symmetry.space_group_name_H-M   'P 1'
#
loop_
_entity.id
_entity.type
_entity.pdbx_description
1 polymer ?
#
loop_
_entity_poly.entity_id
_entity_poly.type
_entity_poly.pdbx_seq_one_letter_code
_entity_poly.pdbx_strand_id
1 'polypeptide(L)'
;WSYKNISVWEHESVYCKGKVQSPINLVFNSSTYDKRLKQMYFVDQGVSDPPILLNNGHTAQLNFNKHYVMYNIAPESEDFHVQQLHFHWGNYKDNVNGSEHLLEGQPYPLEVRR
;
A
#
# COMPACT_ATOMS: atom_id res chain seq x y z
N TRP A 1 -14.96 -11.43 -3.03
CA TRP A 1 -15.05 -9.96 -3.10
C TRP A 1 -14.66 -9.40 -4.48
N SER A 2 -15.10 -8.18 -4.83
CA SER A 2 -14.70 -7.44 -6.05
C SER A 2 -14.81 -5.92 -5.86
N TYR A 3 -14.19 -5.11 -6.74
CA TYR A 3 -14.26 -3.65 -6.70
C TYR A 3 -15.58 -3.04 -7.23
N LYS A 4 -16.50 -3.84 -7.79
CA LYS A 4 -17.75 -3.31 -8.37
C LYS A 4 -18.70 -2.69 -7.34
N ASN A 5 -18.68 -3.23 -6.11
CA ASN A 5 -19.46 -2.73 -5.00
C ASN A 5 -18.68 -3.01 -3.72
N ILE A 6 -18.03 -1.99 -3.18
CA ILE A 6 -17.22 -2.11 -1.97
C ILE A 6 -18.08 -2.20 -0.69
N SER A 7 -19.31 -1.68 -0.72
CA SER A 7 -20.19 -1.64 0.45
C SER A 7 -20.60 -3.04 0.93
N VAL A 8 -20.56 -4.05 0.04
CA VAL A 8 -20.89 -5.44 0.42
C VAL A 8 -19.72 -6.18 1.06
N TRP A 9 -18.52 -5.60 1.11
CA TRP A 9 -17.35 -6.27 1.71
C TRP A 9 -17.56 -6.56 3.20
N GLU A 10 -18.42 -5.82 3.89
CA GLU A 10 -18.77 -6.13 5.29
C GLU A 10 -19.47 -7.49 5.49
N HIS A 11 -20.11 -8.01 4.44
CA HIS A 11 -20.71 -9.34 4.44
C HIS A 11 -19.69 -10.43 4.10
N GLU A 12 -18.65 -10.09 3.33
CA GLU A 12 -17.52 -10.98 3.02
C GLU A 12 -16.58 -11.11 4.23
N SER A 13 -16.38 -10.00 4.96
CA SER A 13 -15.58 -9.95 6.18
C SER A 13 -16.09 -8.86 7.11
N VAL A 14 -16.41 -9.25 8.35
CA VAL A 14 -16.90 -8.34 9.40
C VAL A 14 -15.91 -7.21 9.73
N TYR A 15 -14.62 -7.39 9.42
CA TYR A 15 -13.59 -6.39 9.68
C TYR A 15 -13.65 -5.21 8.70
N CYS A 16 -14.27 -5.38 7.52
CA CYS A 16 -14.40 -4.31 6.52
C CYS A 16 -15.34 -3.17 6.93
N LYS A 17 -16.15 -3.35 7.98
CA LYS A 17 -16.97 -2.29 8.60
C LYS A 17 -16.37 -1.71 9.89
N GLY A 18 -15.07 -1.93 10.09
CA GLY A 18 -14.34 -1.39 11.24
C GLY A 18 -14.30 0.15 11.25
N LYS A 19 -13.98 0.73 12.41
CA LYS A 19 -13.82 2.19 12.56
C LYS A 19 -12.44 2.71 12.16
N VAL A 20 -11.46 1.83 12.06
CA VAL A 20 -10.08 2.14 11.69
C VAL A 20 -9.77 1.36 10.42
N GLN A 21 -10.15 1.94 9.29
CA GLN A 21 -9.97 1.36 7.95
C GLN A 21 -9.08 2.27 7.11
N SER A 22 -8.45 1.66 6.12
CA SER A 22 -7.74 2.36 5.04
C SER A 22 -8.50 2.14 3.73
N PRO A 23 -8.32 2.99 2.71
CA PRO A 23 -7.46 4.18 2.70
C PRO A 23 -8.07 5.38 3.45
N ILE A 24 -7.29 6.45 3.61
CA ILE A 24 -7.72 7.73 4.17
C ILE A 24 -7.24 8.92 3.33
N ASN A 25 -7.84 10.09 3.54
CA ASN A 25 -7.30 11.35 3.08
C ASN A 25 -6.28 11.90 4.07
N LEU A 26 -5.05 12.10 3.62
CA LEU A 26 -3.98 12.69 4.40
C LEU A 26 -4.05 14.22 4.29
N VAL A 27 -4.34 14.87 5.41
CA VAL A 27 -4.41 16.34 5.51
C VAL A 27 -3.28 16.83 6.41
N PHE A 28 -2.46 17.76 5.90
CA PHE A 28 -1.30 18.31 6.59
C PHE A 28 -1.72 18.96 7.92
N ASN A 29 -2.80 19.74 7.92
CA ASN A 29 -3.28 20.43 9.13
C ASN A 29 -3.86 19.50 10.20
N SER A 30 -4.25 18.27 9.86
CA SER A 30 -4.66 17.26 10.85
C SER A 30 -3.50 16.35 11.27
N SER A 31 -2.33 16.50 10.67
CA SER A 31 -1.16 15.69 10.96
C SER A 31 -0.41 16.24 12.16
N THR A 32 0.11 15.34 13.01
CA THR A 32 0.93 15.72 14.16
C THR A 32 2.38 15.38 13.88
N TYR A 33 3.27 16.37 14.00
CA TYR A 33 4.71 16.12 13.90
C TYR A 33 5.20 15.31 15.10
N ASP A 34 5.83 14.17 14.83
CA ASP A 34 6.46 13.34 15.84
C ASP A 34 7.98 13.29 15.64
N LYS A 35 8.70 13.95 16.54
CA LYS A 35 10.18 14.02 16.54
C LYS A 35 10.89 12.68 16.70
N ARG A 36 10.17 11.63 17.13
CA ARG A 36 10.68 10.27 17.26
C ARG A 36 10.79 9.57 15.91
N LEU A 37 9.96 9.94 14.94
CA LEU A 37 10.05 9.43 13.58
C LEU A 37 11.39 9.87 12.99
N LYS A 38 12.21 8.91 12.58
CA LYS A 38 13.50 9.13 11.92
C LYS A 38 13.40 8.70 10.46
N GLN A 39 14.43 9.04 9.70
CA GLN A 39 14.56 8.60 8.31
C GLN A 39 14.43 7.06 8.25
N MET A 40 13.56 6.58 7.36
CA MET A 40 13.50 5.16 7.02
C MET A 40 14.73 4.78 6.22
N TYR A 41 15.26 3.59 6.49
CA TYR A 41 16.35 3.01 5.71
C TYR A 41 15.86 1.76 4.99
N PHE A 42 16.40 1.56 3.78
CA PHE A 42 16.18 0.37 2.98
C PHE A 42 17.52 -0.33 2.80
N VAL A 43 17.57 -1.60 3.13
CA VAL A 43 18.74 -2.44 2.89
C VAL A 43 18.35 -3.43 1.80
N ASP A 44 18.88 -3.21 0.60
CA ASP A 44 18.86 -4.21 -0.46
C ASP A 44 20.02 -5.18 -0.22
N GLN A 45 19.67 -6.42 0.14
CA GLN A 45 20.62 -7.50 0.37
C GLN A 45 21.04 -8.20 -0.94
N GLY A 46 20.60 -7.67 -2.09
CA GLY A 46 20.85 -8.21 -3.42
C GLY A 46 19.81 -9.26 -3.78
N VAL A 47 19.22 -9.13 -4.97
CA VAL A 47 18.25 -10.10 -5.49
C VAL A 47 19.03 -11.19 -6.23
N SER A 48 19.18 -12.37 -5.63
CA SER A 48 19.77 -13.52 -6.36
C SER A 48 18.79 -14.13 -7.36
N ASP A 49 17.47 -14.05 -7.06
CA ASP A 49 16.40 -14.65 -7.85
C ASP A 49 15.37 -13.59 -8.25
N PRO A 50 15.03 -13.45 -9.54
CA PRO A 50 14.10 -12.42 -10.00
C PRO A 50 12.73 -12.57 -9.32
N PRO A 51 12.05 -11.45 -8.98
CA PRO A 51 10.71 -11.50 -8.42
C PRO A 51 9.69 -12.01 -9.45
N ILE A 52 8.59 -12.57 -8.96
CA ILE A 52 7.53 -13.17 -9.78
C ILE A 52 6.39 -12.17 -9.91
N LEU A 53 6.08 -11.75 -11.15
CA LEU A 53 4.93 -10.90 -11.44
C LEU A 53 3.69 -11.74 -11.75
N LEU A 54 2.59 -11.47 -11.06
CA LEU A 54 1.32 -12.18 -11.17
C LEU A 54 0.18 -11.18 -11.41
N ASN A 55 -0.78 -11.56 -12.25
CA ASN A 55 -2.09 -10.91 -12.30
C ASN A 55 -3.08 -11.80 -11.53
N ASN A 56 -3.54 -11.33 -10.38
CA ASN A 56 -4.47 -12.09 -9.52
C ASN A 56 -5.95 -11.70 -9.74
N GLY A 57 -6.25 -10.92 -10.79
CA GLY A 57 -7.60 -10.43 -11.09
C GLY A 57 -7.98 -9.15 -10.34
N HIS A 58 -7.21 -8.74 -9.34
CA HIS A 58 -7.43 -7.53 -8.53
C HIS A 58 -6.29 -6.51 -8.67
N THR A 59 -5.07 -6.98 -8.89
CA THR A 59 -3.87 -6.16 -9.01
C THR A 59 -2.78 -6.89 -9.80
N ALA A 60 -1.79 -6.15 -10.27
CA ALA A 60 -0.49 -6.71 -10.61
C ALA A 60 0.29 -6.88 -9.31
N GLN A 61 0.70 -8.09 -8.96
CA GLN A 61 1.40 -8.39 -7.72
C GLN A 61 2.80 -8.91 -8.03
N LEU A 62 3.82 -8.28 -7.46
CA LEU A 62 5.21 -8.66 -7.58
C LEU A 62 5.66 -9.37 -6.29
N ASN A 63 5.93 -10.67 -6.34
CA ASN A 63 6.35 -11.46 -5.18
C ASN A 63 7.87 -11.60 -5.13
N PHE A 64 8.45 -11.42 -3.94
CA PHE A 64 9.88 -11.64 -3.71
C PHE A 64 10.10 -13.05 -3.14
N ASN A 65 11.00 -13.83 -3.76
CA ASN A 65 11.24 -15.22 -3.37
C ASN A 65 12.05 -15.36 -2.07
N LYS A 66 12.76 -14.30 -1.66
CA LYS A 66 13.43 -14.20 -0.36
C LYS A 66 13.28 -12.78 0.17
N HIS A 67 13.65 -12.64 1.43
CA HIS A 67 13.64 -11.40 2.19
C HIS A 67 14.76 -10.44 1.78
N TYR A 68 14.77 -10.00 0.52
CA TYR A 68 15.88 -9.23 -0.05
C TYR A 68 15.89 -7.76 0.35
N VAL A 69 14.71 -7.19 0.63
CA VAL A 69 14.58 -5.79 1.02
C VAL A 69 14.13 -5.74 2.46
N MET A 70 15.00 -5.24 3.33
CA MET A 70 14.66 -4.90 4.70
C MET A 70 14.38 -3.42 4.82
N TYR A 71 13.42 -3.05 5.65
CA TYR A 71 13.22 -1.66 6.04
C TYR A 71 12.88 -1.55 7.52
N ASN A 72 13.27 -0.44 8.12
CA ASN A 72 12.91 -0.07 9.48
C ASN A 72 12.07 1.21 9.46
N ILE A 73 11.04 1.25 10.30
CA ILE A 73 10.21 2.43 10.52
C ILE A 73 10.47 2.92 11.94
N ALA A 74 11.35 3.90 12.11
CA ALA A 74 11.54 4.51 13.43
C ALA A 74 10.20 5.08 13.96
N PRO A 75 9.87 4.88 15.25
CA PRO A 75 10.72 4.38 16.33
C PRO A 75 10.65 2.86 16.55
N GLU A 76 10.05 2.10 15.64
CA GLU A 76 9.95 0.64 15.77
C GLU A 76 11.35 0.02 15.79
N SER A 77 11.57 -0.93 16.69
CA SER A 77 12.87 -1.59 16.86
C SER A 77 13.04 -2.81 15.96
N GLU A 78 12.01 -3.18 15.20
CA GLU A 78 11.97 -4.38 14.37
C GLU A 78 12.24 -4.03 12.89
N ASP A 79 12.96 -4.92 12.22
CA ASP A 79 13.14 -4.86 10.77
C ASP A 79 12.00 -5.61 10.08
N PHE A 80 11.46 -5.00 9.03
CA PHE A 80 10.44 -5.60 8.19
C PHE A 80 11.06 -6.09 6.89
N HIS A 81 10.56 -7.21 6.38
CA HIS A 81 10.94 -7.73 5.07
C HIS A 81 9.82 -7.49 4.06
N VAL A 82 10.18 -6.99 2.88
CA VAL A 82 9.21 -6.85 1.79
C VAL A 82 8.87 -8.22 1.23
N GLN A 83 7.60 -8.62 1.40
CA GLN A 83 7.09 -9.90 0.87
C GLN A 83 6.59 -9.76 -0.57
N GLN A 84 5.94 -8.64 -0.88
CA GLN A 84 5.36 -8.36 -2.19
C GLN A 84 5.25 -6.86 -2.45
N LEU A 85 5.09 -6.47 -3.72
CA LEU A 85 4.49 -5.19 -4.09
C LEU A 85 3.19 -5.43 -4.84
N HIS A 86 2.24 -4.50 -4.75
CA HIS A 86 1.07 -4.49 -5.62
C HIS A 86 0.64 -3.06 -5.97
N PHE A 87 -0.15 -2.93 -7.01
CA PHE A 87 -0.48 -1.65 -7.63
C PHE A 87 -1.98 -1.38 -7.58
N HIS A 88 -2.34 -0.12 -7.38
CA HIS A 88 -3.69 0.39 -7.55
C HIS A 88 -3.65 1.47 -8.64
N TRP A 89 -4.58 1.41 -9.58
CA TRP A 89 -4.67 2.34 -10.70
C TRP A 89 -6.12 2.55 -11.10
N GLY A 90 -6.39 3.70 -11.72
CA GLY A 90 -7.72 4.07 -12.18
C GLY A 90 -7.89 3.77 -13.67
N ASN A 91 -9.04 4.12 -14.22
CA ASN A 91 -9.27 3.99 -15.65
C ASN A 91 -8.76 5.25 -16.37
N TYR A 92 -7.63 5.12 -17.07
CA TYR A 92 -7.07 6.18 -17.89
C TYR A 92 -8.05 6.73 -18.94
N LYS A 93 -8.89 5.86 -19.54
CA LYS A 93 -9.86 6.30 -20.56
C LYS A 93 -10.93 7.25 -20.01
N ASP A 94 -11.24 7.10 -18.72
CA ASP A 94 -12.25 7.89 -18.03
C ASP A 94 -11.62 9.06 -17.24
N ASN A 95 -10.31 9.30 -17.40
CA ASN A 95 -9.51 10.25 -16.60
C ASN A 95 -9.67 10.05 -15.08
N VAL A 96 -9.85 8.80 -14.66
CA VAL A 96 -10.00 8.44 -13.24
C VAL A 96 -8.61 8.14 -12.67
N ASN A 97 -8.19 8.94 -11.69
CA ASN A 97 -7.01 8.66 -10.88
C ASN A 97 -7.24 7.43 -9.98
N GLY A 98 -6.15 6.74 -9.63
CA GLY A 98 -6.17 5.37 -9.13
C GLY A 98 -5.58 5.10 -7.77
N SER A 99 -4.98 6.10 -7.12
CA SER A 99 -4.51 5.95 -5.76
C SER A 99 -5.68 5.69 -4.83
N GLU A 100 -5.47 4.85 -3.82
CA GLU A 100 -6.46 4.61 -2.79
C GLU A 100 -6.42 5.73 -1.74
N HIS A 101 -5.22 6.12 -1.30
CA HIS A 101 -5.01 7.29 -0.46
C HIS A 101 -5.11 8.58 -1.26
N LEU A 102 -5.53 9.64 -0.56
CA LEU A 102 -5.56 11.01 -1.07
C LEU A 102 -4.57 11.86 -0.28
N LEU A 103 -3.98 12.86 -0.92
CA LEU A 103 -3.20 13.90 -0.25
C LEU A 103 -3.90 15.23 -0.47
N GLU A 104 -4.34 15.89 0.60
CA GLU A 104 -5.14 17.13 0.50
C GLU A 104 -6.37 16.96 -0.42
N GLY A 105 -7.01 15.80 -0.34
CA GLY A 105 -8.17 15.42 -1.17
C GLY A 105 -7.81 15.11 -2.64
N GLN A 106 -6.54 15.18 -3.02
CA GLN A 106 -6.10 14.91 -4.39
C GLN A 106 -5.68 13.44 -4.56
N PRO A 107 -6.31 12.70 -5.49
CA PRO A 107 -5.86 11.38 -5.90
C PRO A 107 -4.72 11.47 -6.92
N TYR A 108 -3.87 10.45 -6.98
CA TYR A 108 -2.80 10.29 -7.96
C TYR A 108 -3.12 9.17 -8.96
N PRO A 109 -2.50 9.15 -10.15
CA PRO A 109 -2.82 8.15 -11.16
C PRO A 109 -2.60 6.69 -10.73
N LEU A 110 -1.62 6.45 -9.84
CA LEU A 110 -1.22 5.12 -9.41
C LEU A 110 -0.66 5.16 -7.97
N GLU A 111 -0.98 4.14 -7.17
CA GLU A 111 -0.40 3.88 -5.85
C GLU A 111 0.29 2.51 -5.85
N VAL A 112 1.51 2.46 -5.32
CA VAL A 112 2.25 1.21 -5.08
C VAL A 112 2.22 0.91 -3.59
N ARG A 113 1.87 -0.31 -3.25
CA ARG A 113 1.94 -0.84 -1.89
C ARG A 113 2.99 -1.92 -1.79
N ARG A 114 3.63 -1.97 -0.63
CA ARG A 114 4.65 -2.95 -0.26
C ARG A 114 4.25 -3.66 1.01
#